data_AF-A0A853SRE4-F1
#
_entry.id   AF-A0A853SRE4-F1
#
_cell.length_a   1.000
_cell.length_b   1.000
_cell.length_c   1.000
_cell.angle_alpha   90.00
_cell.angle_beta   90.00
_cell.angle_gamma   90.00
#
_symmetry.space_group_name_H-M   'P 1'
#
loop_
_entity.id
_entity.type
_entity.pdbx_description
1 polymer ?
#
loop_
_entity_poly.entity_id
_entity_poly.type
_entity_poly.pdbx_seq_one_letter_code
_entity_poly.pdbx_strand_id
1 'polypeptide(L)'
;MEKNSDTSRQGSEQTKGRKTWVCRRLVLSGKIVATLHPVIGPLYWEYFDNSDCNAPDSYGITEHIESAHIFKSGSYRSSFDSFLSNIFSDAYADIYTDEWNDESGEPEGNHLLTSLAEKAGSTPSEFMQWIVDATWVEYPAPPKVYFLADFNGHLGYRAEWSEQVSDALHWDQTVFESDDLDEQLARTLGELVPIECAEEIPTIRRELSSVNHPLMADVAYTMHRLDLVGLGVDKWSVNYKEIACTHAARAGIDYVRSGDYGPISPHIVGFPMLLNVFNMAASLKRYEVNKNNLM
;
A
#
# COMPACT_ATOMS: atom_id res chain seq x y z
N MET A 1 -33.50 -32.17 68.71
CA MET A 1 -32.19 -31.58 68.40
C MET A 1 -32.20 -31.22 66.93
N GLU A 2 -32.64 -30.00 66.66
CA GLU A 2 -32.48 -29.31 65.37
C GLU A 2 -30.99 -29.09 65.11
N LYS A 3 -30.55 -29.24 63.86
CA LYS A 3 -29.41 -28.48 63.34
C LYS A 3 -29.42 -28.46 61.80
N ASN A 4 -29.86 -27.30 61.32
CA ASN A 4 -29.30 -26.48 60.25
C ASN A 4 -29.16 -27.08 58.85
N SER A 5 -30.17 -26.73 58.05
CA SER A 5 -30.03 -26.13 56.73
C SER A 5 -28.84 -25.16 56.63
N ASP A 6 -27.97 -25.34 55.64
CA ASP A 6 -27.17 -24.23 55.12
C ASP A 6 -27.37 -24.11 53.61
N THR A 7 -28.04 -23.01 53.29
CA THR A 7 -28.51 -22.52 52.02
C THR A 7 -27.34 -22.00 51.18
N SER A 8 -27.26 -22.48 49.95
CA SER A 8 -26.91 -21.75 48.73
C SER A 8 -26.54 -20.26 48.89
N ARG A 9 -25.29 -19.92 48.57
CA ARG A 9 -24.94 -18.69 47.85
C ARG A 9 -23.92 -19.03 46.75
N GLN A 10 -24.43 -19.61 45.67
CA GLN A 10 -23.79 -19.47 44.36
C GLN A 10 -23.89 -17.98 43.99
N GLY A 11 -22.81 -17.24 44.25
CA GLY A 11 -22.57 -15.99 43.56
C GLY A 11 -22.24 -16.34 42.12
N SER A 12 -23.25 -16.31 41.24
CA SER A 12 -23.01 -16.11 39.83
C SER A 12 -22.45 -14.70 39.67
N GLU A 13 -21.15 -14.54 39.89
CA GLU A 13 -20.40 -13.43 39.32
C GLU A 13 -20.64 -13.50 37.82
N GLN A 14 -21.54 -12.64 37.35
CA GLN A 14 -21.58 -12.24 35.96
C GLN A 14 -20.16 -11.77 35.65
N THR A 15 -19.40 -12.63 34.98
CA THR A 15 -18.18 -12.25 34.26
C THR A 15 -18.60 -11.17 33.28
N LYS A 16 -18.57 -9.92 33.74
CA LYS A 16 -18.48 -8.74 32.88
C LYS A 16 -17.42 -9.09 31.85
N GLY A 17 -17.83 -9.22 30.59
CA GLY A 17 -16.94 -9.64 29.50
C GLY A 17 -15.63 -8.90 29.64
N ARG A 18 -14.55 -9.63 29.89
CA ARG A 18 -13.23 -9.02 29.98
C ARG A 18 -12.99 -8.35 28.65
N LYS A 19 -12.69 -7.05 28.70
CA LYS A 19 -12.37 -6.29 27.49
C LYS A 19 -10.99 -6.73 27.04
N THR A 20 -10.93 -7.21 25.81
CA THR A 20 -9.70 -7.62 25.15
C THR A 20 -9.25 -6.49 24.23
N TRP A 21 -7.95 -6.22 24.25
CA TRP A 21 -7.33 -5.13 23.52
C TRP A 21 -6.31 -5.67 22.53
N VAL A 22 -6.15 -4.96 21.42
CA VAL A 22 -5.14 -5.25 20.40
C VAL A 22 -4.36 -3.98 20.10
N CYS A 23 -3.09 -4.12 19.72
CA CYS A 23 -2.28 -3.00 19.24
C CYS A 23 -2.43 -2.91 17.73
N ARG A 24 -2.90 -1.77 17.25
CA ARG A 24 -3.06 -1.50 15.82
C ARG A 24 -2.19 -0.35 15.34
N ARG A 25 -1.87 -0.37 14.06
CA ARG A 25 -1.25 0.72 13.32
C ARG A 25 -2.10 1.02 12.10
N LEU A 26 -2.47 2.30 11.94
CA LEU A 26 -3.27 2.77 10.82
C LEU A 26 -2.37 3.42 9.76
N VAL A 27 -2.48 2.94 8.52
CA VAL A 27 -1.81 3.54 7.36
C VAL A 27 -2.86 4.27 6.52
N LEU A 28 -3.01 5.58 6.75
CA LEU A 28 -4.10 6.39 6.18
C LEU A 28 -3.66 7.23 4.97
N SER A 29 -2.36 7.50 4.88
CA SER A 29 -1.74 8.38 3.87
C SER A 29 -0.76 7.64 2.96
N GLY A 30 -0.83 6.31 2.94
CA GLY A 30 -0.04 5.49 2.03
C GLY A 30 -0.23 5.89 0.56
N LYS A 31 0.80 5.65 -0.25
CA LYS A 31 0.72 5.77 -1.70
C LYS A 31 0.96 4.41 -2.31
N ILE A 32 0.17 4.07 -3.31
CA ILE A 32 0.43 2.93 -4.18
C ILE A 32 0.89 3.45 -5.53
N VAL A 33 1.49 2.57 -6.32
CA VAL A 33 1.86 2.87 -7.70
C VAL A 33 0.88 2.17 -8.61
N ALA A 34 0.23 2.95 -9.45
CA ALA A 34 -0.87 2.48 -10.27
C ALA A 34 -0.71 2.89 -11.73
N THR A 35 -1.29 2.09 -12.62
CA THR A 35 -1.53 2.43 -14.01
C THR A 35 -2.88 1.88 -14.45
N LEU A 36 -3.31 2.24 -15.66
CA LEU A 36 -4.56 1.77 -16.25
C LEU A 36 -4.26 1.07 -17.57
N HIS A 37 -4.38 -0.25 -17.57
CA HIS A 37 -4.32 -1.04 -18.80
C HIS A 37 -5.63 -0.87 -19.58
N PRO A 38 -5.60 -0.69 -20.91
CA PRO A 38 -6.80 -0.42 -21.71
C PRO A 38 -7.83 -1.56 -21.69
N VAL A 39 -7.37 -2.81 -21.51
CA VAL A 39 -8.25 -4.00 -21.50
C VAL A 39 -8.52 -4.53 -20.09
N ILE A 40 -7.51 -4.54 -19.22
CA ILE A 40 -7.60 -5.18 -17.89
C ILE A 40 -8.24 -4.22 -16.89
N GLY A 41 -7.96 -2.92 -17.03
CA GLY A 41 -8.31 -1.91 -16.04
C GLY A 41 -7.11 -1.57 -15.15
N PRO A 42 -7.36 -1.15 -13.90
CA PRO A 42 -6.30 -0.72 -13.00
C PRO A 42 -5.33 -1.85 -12.68
N LEU A 43 -4.04 -1.52 -12.71
CA LEU A 43 -2.96 -2.40 -12.28
C LEU A 43 -2.10 -1.68 -11.26
N TYR A 44 -1.61 -2.45 -10.29
CA TYR A 44 -0.84 -1.95 -9.16
C TYR A 44 0.44 -2.74 -8.98
N TRP A 45 1.44 -2.11 -8.39
CA TRP A 45 2.66 -2.80 -7.97
C TRP A 45 2.39 -3.60 -6.70
N GLU A 46 2.91 -4.83 -6.68
CA GLU A 46 2.79 -5.78 -5.59
C GLU A 46 4.18 -6.20 -5.11
N TYR A 47 4.31 -6.44 -3.82
CA TYR A 47 5.55 -6.90 -3.20
C TYR A 47 5.19 -7.90 -2.12
N PHE A 48 5.86 -9.03 -2.14
CA PHE A 48 5.73 -10.07 -1.13
C PHE A 48 7.04 -10.18 -0.36
N ASP A 49 6.97 -9.93 0.94
CA ASP A 49 8.04 -10.24 1.87
C ASP A 49 8.00 -11.75 2.13
N ASN A 50 9.06 -12.44 1.68
CA ASN A 50 9.20 -13.89 1.84
C ASN A 50 10.26 -14.24 2.89
N SER A 51 10.65 -13.28 3.73
CA SER A 51 11.67 -13.49 4.76
C SER A 51 11.26 -14.55 5.79
N ASP A 52 9.96 -14.70 6.04
CA ASP A 52 9.40 -15.69 6.99
C ASP A 52 9.65 -17.14 6.57
N CYS A 53 9.77 -17.40 5.27
CA CYS A 53 10.10 -18.72 4.72
C CYS A 53 11.57 -18.82 4.25
N ASN A 54 12.40 -17.84 4.61
CA ASN A 54 13.80 -17.74 4.17
C ASN A 54 13.93 -17.82 2.64
N ALA A 55 12.97 -17.25 1.91
CA ALA A 55 13.00 -17.14 0.46
C ALA A 55 13.22 -15.68 0.03
N PRO A 56 13.69 -15.44 -1.20
CA PRO A 56 13.82 -14.08 -1.73
C PRO A 56 12.47 -13.38 -1.80
N ASP A 57 12.44 -12.10 -1.46
CA ASP A 57 11.31 -11.22 -1.74
C ASP A 57 10.92 -11.29 -3.22
N SER A 58 9.63 -11.18 -3.50
CA SER A 58 9.12 -11.18 -4.88
C SER A 58 8.34 -9.91 -5.20
N TYR A 59 8.37 -9.54 -6.47
CA TYR A 59 7.84 -8.29 -7.00
C TYR A 59 6.90 -8.60 -8.16
N GLY A 60 5.70 -8.02 -8.13
CA GLY A 60 4.64 -8.37 -9.05
C GLY A 60 3.76 -7.20 -9.49
N ILE A 61 2.79 -7.53 -10.34
CA ILE A 61 1.72 -6.65 -10.77
C ILE A 61 0.39 -7.32 -10.42
N THR A 62 -0.53 -6.57 -9.82
CA THR A 62 -1.83 -7.07 -9.37
C THR A 62 -2.98 -6.20 -9.86
N GLU A 63 -4.16 -6.79 -10.02
CA GLU A 63 -5.43 -6.08 -10.25
C GLU A 63 -6.09 -5.63 -8.94
N HIS A 64 -5.62 -6.15 -7.81
CA HIS A 64 -6.24 -5.95 -6.50
C HIS A 64 -5.55 -4.80 -5.77
N ILE A 65 -6.26 -3.68 -5.61
CA ILE A 65 -5.72 -2.50 -4.91
C ILE A 65 -5.36 -2.81 -3.45
N GLU A 66 -6.01 -3.80 -2.86
CA GLU A 66 -5.78 -4.26 -1.48
C GLU A 66 -4.41 -4.95 -1.34
N SER A 67 -3.91 -5.61 -2.39
CA SER A 67 -2.59 -6.28 -2.38
C SER A 67 -1.45 -5.35 -2.80
N ALA A 68 -1.77 -4.12 -3.23
CA ALA A 68 -0.77 -3.19 -3.72
C ALA A 68 0.25 -2.80 -2.64
N HIS A 69 1.53 -2.74 -3.02
CA HIS A 69 2.58 -2.28 -2.13
C HIS A 69 2.41 -0.81 -1.79
N ILE A 70 2.43 -0.50 -0.49
CA ILE A 70 2.24 0.84 0.03
C ILE A 70 3.60 1.50 0.29
N PHE A 71 3.93 2.49 -0.55
CA PHE A 71 5.10 3.33 -0.42
C PHE A 71 4.86 4.52 0.51
N LYS A 72 5.95 5.01 1.11
CA LYS A 72 6.02 6.41 1.54
C LYS A 72 5.93 7.32 0.30
N SER A 73 5.20 8.42 0.39
CA SER A 73 5.09 9.37 -0.74
C SER A 73 6.48 9.87 -1.16
N GLY A 74 6.75 9.86 -2.46
CA GLY A 74 8.02 10.30 -3.03
C GLY A 74 9.16 9.26 -2.97
N SER A 75 8.87 7.99 -2.66
CA SER A 75 9.92 6.95 -2.51
C SER A 75 10.06 6.03 -3.73
N TYR A 76 8.98 5.85 -4.50
CA TYR A 76 8.91 4.76 -5.49
C TYR A 76 9.62 5.08 -6.81
N ARG A 77 9.83 6.37 -7.17
CA ARG A 77 10.46 6.71 -8.46
C ARG A 77 11.97 6.57 -8.45
N SER A 78 12.63 6.87 -7.33
CA SER A 78 14.06 6.53 -7.15
C SER A 78 14.30 5.03 -7.20
N SER A 79 13.29 4.23 -6.89
CA SER A 79 13.32 2.77 -6.96
C SER A 79 12.55 2.22 -8.15
N PHE A 80 12.09 3.04 -9.12
CA PHE A 80 11.23 2.55 -10.20
C PHE A 80 11.98 1.59 -11.10
N ASP A 81 13.19 1.98 -11.50
CA ASP A 81 14.05 1.13 -12.32
C ASP A 81 14.44 -0.15 -11.56
N SER A 82 14.66 -0.05 -10.24
CA SER A 82 14.93 -1.22 -9.40
C SER A 82 13.71 -2.14 -9.27
N PHE A 83 12.52 -1.58 -9.07
CA PHE A 83 11.28 -2.34 -8.91
C PHE A 83 10.92 -3.03 -10.23
N LEU A 84 11.02 -2.32 -11.36
CA LEU A 84 10.87 -2.95 -12.68
C LEU A 84 11.93 -4.03 -12.88
N SER A 85 13.21 -3.73 -12.63
CA SER A 85 14.29 -4.73 -12.77
C SER A 85 14.02 -5.99 -11.95
N ASN A 86 13.42 -5.86 -10.76
CA ASN A 86 13.04 -7.01 -9.94
C ASN A 86 11.83 -7.76 -10.52
N ILE A 87 10.75 -7.06 -10.93
CA ILE A 87 9.63 -7.70 -11.64
C ILE A 87 10.12 -8.46 -12.88
N PHE A 88 11.06 -7.87 -13.63
CA PHE A 88 11.68 -8.52 -14.79
C PHE A 88 12.48 -9.74 -14.36
N SER A 89 13.33 -9.62 -13.34
CA SER A 89 14.12 -10.74 -12.83
C SER A 89 13.22 -11.91 -12.40
N ASP A 90 12.13 -11.62 -11.70
CA ASP A 90 11.17 -12.63 -11.25
C ASP A 90 10.47 -13.27 -12.46
N ALA A 91 9.91 -12.45 -13.36
CA ALA A 91 9.28 -12.96 -14.59
C ALA A 91 10.21 -13.79 -15.48
N TYR A 92 11.50 -13.41 -15.58
CA TYR A 92 12.49 -14.17 -16.35
C TYR A 92 12.91 -15.46 -15.64
N ALA A 93 13.03 -15.46 -14.32
CA ALA A 93 13.31 -16.68 -13.57
C ALA A 93 12.20 -17.71 -13.85
N ASP A 94 10.94 -17.31 -13.84
CA ASP A 94 9.82 -18.23 -14.03
C ASP A 94 9.70 -18.74 -15.47
N ILE A 95 9.84 -17.88 -16.49
CA ILE A 95 9.69 -18.28 -17.91
C ILE A 95 10.79 -19.26 -18.36
N TYR A 96 11.96 -19.23 -17.74
CA TYR A 96 13.14 -19.97 -18.20
C TYR A 96 13.63 -21.06 -17.23
N THR A 97 13.04 -21.22 -16.04
CA THR A 97 13.44 -22.28 -15.08
C THR A 97 12.59 -23.55 -15.15
N ASP A 98 11.68 -23.67 -16.12
CA ASP A 98 10.95 -24.91 -16.45
C ASP A 98 11.86 -26.14 -16.68
N GLU A 99 13.18 -25.96 -16.88
CA GLU A 99 14.12 -27.07 -17.08
C GLU A 99 14.55 -27.82 -15.79
N TRP A 100 14.13 -27.40 -14.58
CA TRP A 100 14.51 -28.07 -13.33
C TRP A 100 13.38 -28.73 -12.53
N ASN A 101 12.14 -28.74 -13.02
CA ASN A 101 11.02 -29.45 -12.39
C ASN A 101 10.60 -30.67 -13.22
N ASP A 102 11.47 -31.68 -13.28
CA ASP A 102 11.05 -33.05 -13.53
C ASP A 102 10.56 -33.64 -12.19
N GLU A 103 9.32 -34.13 -12.20
CA GLU A 103 8.59 -34.79 -11.11
C GLU A 103 8.13 -33.92 -9.91
N SER A 104 6.84 -33.55 -9.93
CA SER A 104 5.95 -33.36 -8.75
C SER A 104 5.70 -31.98 -8.12
N GLY A 105 5.68 -30.89 -8.88
CA GLY A 105 5.05 -29.66 -8.40
C GLY A 105 4.94 -28.58 -9.47
N GLU A 106 3.73 -28.13 -9.75
CA GLU A 106 3.51 -26.92 -10.56
C GLU A 106 4.24 -25.74 -9.86
N PRO A 107 5.03 -24.93 -10.59
CA PRO A 107 5.67 -23.77 -9.98
C PRO A 107 4.58 -22.73 -9.65
N GLU A 108 4.29 -22.52 -8.36
CA GLU A 108 3.37 -21.47 -7.89
C GLU A 108 3.89 -20.04 -8.15
N GLY A 109 5.11 -19.91 -8.70
CA GLY A 109 5.72 -18.64 -9.09
C GLY A 109 5.18 -18.12 -10.43
N ASN A 110 4.36 -17.08 -10.37
CA ASN A 110 4.12 -16.12 -11.46
C ASN A 110 3.23 -16.54 -12.64
N HIS A 111 2.30 -17.47 -12.41
CA HIS A 111 1.07 -17.56 -13.20
C HIS A 111 0.37 -16.20 -13.38
N LEU A 112 0.57 -15.27 -12.44
CA LEU A 112 0.01 -13.93 -12.44
C LEU A 112 0.39 -13.14 -13.70
N LEU A 113 1.68 -12.99 -14.05
CA LEU A 113 2.05 -12.16 -15.21
C LEU A 113 1.62 -12.78 -16.54
N THR A 114 1.72 -14.10 -16.67
CA THR A 114 1.20 -14.84 -17.83
C THR A 114 -0.32 -14.69 -17.94
N SER A 115 -1.05 -14.82 -16.82
CA SER A 115 -2.51 -14.63 -16.81
C SER A 115 -2.92 -13.19 -17.15
N LEU A 116 -2.15 -12.19 -16.71
CA LEU A 116 -2.37 -10.79 -17.09
C LEU A 116 -2.10 -10.57 -18.57
N ALA A 117 -1.04 -11.15 -19.13
CA ALA A 117 -0.76 -11.09 -20.56
C ALA A 117 -1.87 -11.74 -21.40
N GLU A 118 -2.34 -12.92 -21.00
CA GLU A 118 -3.48 -13.60 -21.64
C GLU A 118 -4.75 -12.75 -21.57
N LYS A 119 -5.05 -12.14 -20.42
CA LYS A 119 -6.19 -11.25 -20.24
C LYS A 119 -6.06 -9.95 -21.04
N ALA A 120 -4.85 -9.46 -21.24
CA ALA A 120 -4.55 -8.36 -22.16
C ALA A 120 -4.71 -8.75 -23.64
N GLY A 121 -4.79 -10.05 -23.95
CA GLY A 121 -4.79 -10.55 -25.32
C GLY A 121 -3.42 -10.40 -25.99
N SER A 122 -2.35 -10.41 -25.22
CA SER A 122 -0.96 -10.23 -25.68
C SER A 122 -0.07 -11.39 -25.22
N THR A 123 1.08 -11.54 -25.84
CA THR A 123 2.11 -12.45 -25.32
C THR A 123 2.75 -11.90 -24.03
N PRO A 124 3.34 -12.73 -23.16
CA PRO A 124 4.06 -12.25 -21.97
C PRO A 124 5.12 -11.20 -22.29
N SER A 125 5.90 -11.38 -23.37
CA SER A 125 6.92 -10.40 -23.78
C SER A 125 6.33 -9.06 -24.21
N GLU A 126 5.21 -9.06 -24.95
CA GLU A 126 4.52 -7.81 -25.33
C GLU A 126 3.93 -7.11 -24.10
N PHE A 127 3.37 -7.87 -23.16
CA PHE A 127 2.85 -7.33 -21.91
C PHE A 127 3.96 -6.72 -21.05
N MET A 128 5.12 -7.37 -20.96
CA MET A 128 6.30 -6.83 -20.27
C MET A 128 6.81 -5.54 -20.91
N GLN A 129 6.85 -5.49 -22.25
CA GLN A 129 7.20 -4.25 -22.95
C GLN A 129 6.18 -3.15 -22.65
N TRP A 130 4.89 -3.48 -22.61
CA TRP A 130 3.85 -2.54 -22.19
C TRP A 130 4.05 -2.04 -20.76
N ILE A 131 4.41 -2.91 -19.79
CA ILE A 131 4.69 -2.51 -18.40
C ILE A 131 5.79 -1.43 -18.33
N VAL A 132 6.84 -1.57 -19.14
CA VAL A 132 7.95 -0.60 -19.23
C VAL A 132 7.48 0.74 -19.79
N ASP A 133 6.67 0.69 -20.84
CA ASP A 133 6.22 1.89 -21.55
C ASP A 133 5.02 2.57 -20.87
N ALA A 134 4.34 1.86 -19.96
CA ALA A 134 3.17 2.35 -19.27
C ALA A 134 3.48 3.58 -18.40
N THR A 135 2.52 4.51 -18.35
CA THR A 135 2.60 5.63 -17.42
C THR A 135 2.13 5.18 -16.04
N TRP A 136 3.07 5.08 -15.10
CA TRP A 136 2.81 4.79 -13.70
C TRP A 136 2.69 6.07 -12.87
N VAL A 137 1.73 6.12 -11.95
CA VAL A 137 1.42 7.30 -11.13
C VAL A 137 1.31 6.94 -9.65
N GLU A 138 1.63 7.89 -8.77
CA GLU A 138 1.23 7.75 -7.36
C GLU A 138 -0.28 7.87 -7.27
N TYR A 139 -0.88 6.88 -6.61
CA TYR A 139 -2.29 6.89 -6.30
C TYR A 139 -2.50 6.78 -4.79
N PRO A 140 -3.51 7.43 -4.20
CA PRO A 140 -3.81 7.27 -2.78
C PRO A 140 -4.11 5.80 -2.47
N ALA A 141 -3.38 5.23 -1.50
CA ALA A 141 -3.70 3.90 -1.00
C ALA A 141 -5.06 3.91 -0.30
N PRO A 142 -5.81 2.80 -0.35
CA PRO A 142 -6.83 2.51 0.64
C PRO A 142 -6.23 2.57 2.06
N PRO A 143 -6.99 3.01 3.06
CA PRO A 143 -6.57 2.87 4.45
C PRO A 143 -6.32 1.39 4.77
N LYS A 144 -5.18 1.09 5.39
CA LYS A 144 -4.91 -0.24 5.93
C LYS A 144 -4.77 -0.20 7.45
N VAL A 145 -5.24 -1.27 8.09
CA VAL A 145 -5.07 -1.53 9.51
C VAL A 145 -4.13 -2.71 9.66
N TYR A 146 -3.08 -2.52 10.44
CA TYR A 146 -2.15 -3.59 10.81
C TYR A 146 -2.29 -3.85 12.29
N PHE A 147 -2.26 -5.11 12.69
CA PHE A 147 -2.29 -5.55 14.07
C PHE A 147 -0.94 -6.15 14.44
N LEU A 148 -0.44 -5.79 15.61
CA LEU A 148 0.83 -6.31 16.13
C LEU A 148 0.64 -7.80 16.44
N ALA A 149 1.29 -8.66 15.66
CA ALA A 149 1.15 -10.12 15.75
C ALA A 149 2.17 -10.75 16.70
N ASP A 150 3.39 -10.21 16.74
CA ASP A 150 4.46 -10.71 17.61
C ASP A 150 5.59 -9.67 17.81
N PHE A 151 6.45 -9.93 18.80
CA PHE A 151 7.71 -9.23 19.07
C PHE A 151 8.96 -10.05 18.70
N ASN A 152 8.81 -11.17 17.99
CA ASN A 152 9.81 -12.22 17.84
C ASN A 152 10.89 -12.00 16.77
N GLY A 153 11.61 -10.89 16.80
CA GLY A 153 12.89 -10.85 16.10
C GLY A 153 13.94 -11.71 16.83
N HIS A 154 14.22 -12.91 16.32
CA HIS A 154 15.13 -13.92 16.91
C HIS A 154 16.60 -13.47 17.14
N LEU A 155 16.92 -12.19 16.98
CA LEU A 155 18.07 -11.49 17.54
C LEU A 155 17.78 -9.97 17.44
N GLY A 156 16.85 -9.49 18.27
CA GLY A 156 16.47 -8.07 18.39
C GLY A 156 14.95 -7.88 18.22
N TYR A 157 14.29 -7.21 19.15
CA TYR A 157 12.84 -6.97 19.13
C TYR A 157 12.40 -6.22 17.85
N ARG A 158 11.99 -6.95 16.82
CA ARG A 158 11.31 -6.40 15.64
C ARG A 158 9.84 -6.79 15.75
N ALA A 159 8.98 -5.79 15.63
CA ALA A 159 7.54 -6.01 15.63
C ALA A 159 7.08 -6.61 14.30
N GLU A 160 6.33 -7.69 14.40
CA GLU A 160 5.65 -8.36 13.30
C GLU A 160 4.20 -7.88 13.25
N TRP A 161 3.70 -7.62 12.04
CA TRP A 161 2.39 -7.02 11.83
C TRP A 161 1.56 -7.89 10.88
N SER A 162 0.33 -8.20 11.25
CA SER A 162 -0.65 -8.88 10.40
C SER A 162 -1.76 -7.92 9.97
N GLU A 163 -2.40 -8.19 8.83
CA GLU A 163 -3.64 -7.51 8.43
C GLU A 163 -4.89 -8.15 9.06
N GLN A 164 -4.75 -9.35 9.67
CA GLN A 164 -5.85 -10.07 10.29
C GLN A 164 -5.85 -9.85 11.82
N VAL A 165 -7.01 -9.45 12.36
CA VAL A 165 -7.18 -9.27 13.80
C VAL A 165 -7.02 -10.59 14.57
N SER A 166 -7.30 -11.73 13.93
CA SER A 166 -7.14 -13.07 14.51
C SER A 166 -5.70 -13.38 14.93
N ASP A 167 -4.73 -12.78 14.24
CA ASP A 167 -3.31 -13.06 14.43
C ASP A 167 -2.67 -12.05 15.41
N ALA A 168 -3.45 -11.08 15.89
CA ALA A 168 -2.97 -10.04 16.79
C ALA A 168 -2.57 -10.61 18.16
N LEU A 169 -1.61 -9.97 18.81
CA LEU A 169 -1.42 -10.10 20.25
C LEU A 169 -2.64 -9.50 20.98
N HIS A 170 -3.11 -10.22 21.99
CA HIS A 170 -4.29 -9.86 22.77
C HIS A 170 -3.87 -9.52 24.20
N TRP A 171 -4.32 -8.37 24.68
CA TRP A 171 -4.10 -7.93 26.05
C TRP A 171 -5.42 -7.88 26.81
N ASP A 172 -5.39 -8.44 28.01
CA ASP A 172 -6.48 -8.27 28.98
C ASP A 172 -6.36 -6.90 29.66
N GLN A 173 -7.50 -6.35 30.09
CA GLN A 173 -7.56 -5.08 30.82
C GLN A 173 -6.59 -5.00 32.02
N THR A 174 -6.30 -6.12 32.66
CA THR A 174 -5.40 -6.20 33.82
C THR A 174 -3.94 -5.90 33.48
N VAL A 175 -3.52 -6.06 32.21
CA VAL A 175 -2.15 -5.78 31.80
C VAL A 175 -1.84 -4.28 31.90
N PHE A 176 -2.86 -3.43 31.76
CA PHE A 176 -2.73 -1.97 31.93
C PHE A 176 -2.52 -1.53 33.39
N GLU A 177 -2.74 -2.43 34.35
CA GLU A 177 -2.51 -2.16 35.77
C GLU A 177 -1.13 -2.64 36.23
N SER A 178 -0.39 -3.33 35.36
CA SER A 178 0.98 -3.80 35.57
C SER A 178 1.98 -3.02 34.71
N ASP A 179 3.21 -2.85 35.21
CA ASP A 179 4.35 -2.34 34.43
C ASP A 179 4.88 -3.41 33.46
N ASP A 180 4.01 -3.91 32.58
CA ASP A 180 4.33 -4.93 31.60
C ASP A 180 5.14 -4.34 30.43
N LEU A 181 6.28 -4.96 30.11
CA LEU A 181 7.20 -4.47 29.10
C LEU A 181 6.61 -4.54 27.68
N ASP A 182 5.83 -5.59 27.39
CA ASP A 182 5.26 -5.83 26.07
C ASP A 182 4.14 -4.82 25.78
N GLU A 183 3.38 -4.45 26.81
CA GLU A 183 2.39 -3.38 26.75
C GLU A 183 3.05 -2.02 26.46
N GLN A 184 4.11 -1.69 27.19
CA GLN A 184 4.84 -0.44 26.97
C GLN A 184 5.43 -0.39 25.56
N LEU A 185 6.01 -1.50 25.09
CA LEU A 185 6.55 -1.60 23.74
C LEU A 185 5.45 -1.46 22.69
N ALA A 186 4.31 -2.14 22.86
CA ALA A 186 3.16 -2.02 21.97
C ALA A 186 2.69 -0.56 21.84
N ARG A 187 2.61 0.19 22.94
CA ARG A 187 2.24 1.62 22.93
C ARG A 187 3.21 2.51 22.18
N THR A 188 4.50 2.17 22.16
CA THR A 188 5.49 2.94 21.37
C THR A 188 5.35 2.70 19.87
N LEU A 189 4.74 1.57 19.49
CA LEU A 189 4.67 1.09 18.12
C LEU A 189 3.33 1.38 17.44
N GLY A 190 2.25 1.47 18.21
CA GLY A 190 0.89 1.65 17.71
C GLY A 190 -0.11 2.12 18.77
N GLU A 191 -1.37 2.11 18.39
CA GLU A 191 -2.51 2.45 19.24
C GLU A 191 -3.11 1.18 19.84
N LEU A 192 -3.24 1.10 21.16
CA LEU A 192 -3.99 0.04 21.82
C LEU A 192 -5.48 0.38 21.80
N VAL A 193 -6.28 -0.48 21.18
CA VAL A 193 -7.73 -0.31 21.03
C VAL A 193 -8.50 -1.55 21.48
N PRO A 194 -9.75 -1.42 21.95
CA PRO A 194 -10.60 -2.58 22.19
C PRO A 194 -10.80 -3.37 20.89
N ILE A 195 -10.86 -4.70 20.99
CA ILE A 195 -10.98 -5.59 19.82
C ILE A 195 -12.25 -5.27 19.00
N GLU A 196 -13.33 -4.86 19.67
CA GLU A 196 -14.57 -4.44 19.01
C GLU A 196 -14.43 -3.20 18.12
N CYS A 197 -13.39 -2.39 18.33
CA CYS A 197 -13.08 -1.20 17.54
C CYS A 197 -11.82 -1.39 16.67
N ALA A 198 -11.23 -2.60 16.66
CA ALA A 198 -9.94 -2.86 16.03
C ALA A 198 -9.89 -2.44 14.56
N GLU A 199 -10.92 -2.81 13.81
CA GLU A 199 -11.05 -2.56 12.36
C GLU A 199 -11.65 -1.18 12.02
N GLU A 200 -12.09 -0.41 13.02
CA GLU A 200 -12.71 0.89 12.76
C GLU A 200 -11.67 1.89 12.24
N ILE A 201 -11.78 2.28 10.98
CA ILE A 201 -10.93 3.32 10.38
C ILE A 201 -11.52 4.70 10.73
N PRO A 202 -10.81 5.55 11.49
CA PRO A 202 -11.30 6.88 11.81
C PRO A 202 -11.53 7.68 10.52
N THR A 203 -12.61 8.45 10.47
CA THR A 203 -12.83 9.43 9.40
C THR A 203 -11.87 10.59 9.59
N ILE A 204 -10.59 10.40 9.25
CA ILE A 204 -9.63 11.50 9.28
C ILE A 204 -9.94 12.40 8.09
N ARG A 205 -10.26 13.67 8.35
CA ARG A 205 -10.16 14.72 7.34
C ARG A 205 -8.71 14.73 6.89
N ARG A 206 -8.42 14.12 5.74
CA ARG A 206 -7.09 14.13 5.11
C ARG A 206 -6.61 15.58 5.05
N GLU A 207 -5.76 15.96 5.99
CA GLU A 207 -4.91 17.13 5.81
C GLU A 207 -3.99 16.74 4.65
N LEU A 208 -4.27 17.33 3.50
CA LEU A 208 -3.49 17.15 2.29
C LEU A 208 -2.13 17.84 2.49
N SER A 209 -1.27 17.26 3.33
CA SER A 209 -0.07 17.92 3.88
C SER A 209 1.11 18.02 2.91
N SER A 210 0.94 17.70 1.63
CA SER A 210 1.89 18.14 0.60
C SER A 210 1.27 19.27 -0.20
N VAL A 211 1.97 20.40 -0.22
CA VAL A 211 1.62 21.59 -0.96
C VAL A 211 1.50 21.24 -2.45
N ASN A 212 0.28 21.08 -2.95
CA ASN A 212 -0.03 20.91 -4.38
C ASN A 212 -0.13 22.27 -5.07
N HIS A 213 0.83 23.15 -4.78
CA HIS A 213 0.78 24.51 -5.28
C HIS A 213 1.26 24.52 -6.73
N PRO A 214 0.44 25.04 -7.68
CA PRO A 214 0.82 25.08 -9.10
C PRO A 214 2.22 25.67 -9.34
N LEU A 215 2.55 26.78 -8.66
CA LEU A 215 3.90 27.39 -8.75
C LEU A 215 5.03 26.45 -8.30
N MET A 216 4.83 25.61 -7.28
CA MET A 216 5.88 24.67 -6.87
C MET A 216 6.09 23.59 -7.92
N ALA A 217 5.00 23.11 -8.55
CA ALA A 217 5.09 22.17 -9.65
C ALA A 217 5.75 22.78 -10.89
N ASP A 218 5.45 24.05 -11.19
CA ASP A 218 6.09 24.79 -12.28
C ASP A 218 7.58 24.97 -12.06
N VAL A 219 7.97 25.38 -10.85
CA VAL A 219 9.38 25.52 -10.47
C VAL A 219 10.07 24.17 -10.56
N ALA A 220 9.50 23.12 -9.97
CA ALA A 220 10.07 21.79 -10.02
C ALA A 220 10.27 21.34 -11.47
N TYR A 221 9.23 21.41 -12.28
CA TYR A 221 9.33 20.97 -13.67
C TYR A 221 10.33 21.79 -14.49
N THR A 222 10.38 23.11 -14.28
CA THR A 222 11.36 23.99 -14.93
C THR A 222 12.79 23.60 -14.54
N MET A 223 13.04 23.31 -13.25
CA MET A 223 14.32 22.84 -12.75
C MET A 223 14.73 21.51 -13.39
N HIS A 224 13.79 20.57 -13.55
CA HIS A 224 14.03 19.30 -14.23
C HIS A 224 14.36 19.49 -15.72
N ARG A 225 13.59 20.31 -16.45
CA ARG A 225 13.77 20.53 -17.90
C ARG A 225 15.08 21.20 -18.26
N LEU A 226 15.51 22.15 -17.44
CA LEU A 226 16.75 22.90 -17.66
C LEU A 226 17.99 22.12 -17.22
N ASP A 227 17.82 20.87 -16.75
CA ASP A 227 18.87 20.01 -16.21
C ASP A 227 19.77 20.73 -15.18
N LEU A 228 19.17 21.66 -14.41
CA LEU A 228 19.91 22.49 -13.47
C LEU A 228 20.43 21.68 -12.28
N VAL A 229 19.98 20.42 -12.15
CA VAL A 229 20.52 19.42 -11.21
C VAL A 229 21.98 19.09 -11.53
N GLY A 230 22.41 19.22 -12.79
CA GLY A 230 23.81 19.04 -13.20
C GLY A 230 24.75 20.18 -12.80
N LEU A 231 24.24 21.33 -12.33
CA LEU A 231 25.02 22.55 -12.08
C LEU A 231 25.49 22.72 -10.61
N GLY A 232 25.51 21.64 -9.82
CA GLY A 232 26.09 21.67 -8.47
C GLY A 232 25.12 22.08 -7.35
N VAL A 233 23.81 22.07 -7.62
CA VAL A 233 22.81 21.94 -6.55
C VAL A 233 22.86 20.49 -6.08
N ASP A 234 23.12 20.27 -4.79
CA ASP A 234 23.40 18.95 -4.22
C ASP A 234 22.52 17.84 -4.85
N LYS A 235 23.19 16.85 -5.43
CA LYS A 235 22.64 15.65 -6.10
C LYS A 235 21.65 14.84 -5.23
N TRP A 236 21.49 15.21 -3.97
CA TRP A 236 20.75 14.50 -2.93
C TRP A 236 19.37 15.09 -2.57
N SER A 237 19.02 16.29 -3.05
CA SER A 237 17.79 16.99 -2.63
C SER A 237 16.44 16.42 -3.07
N VAL A 238 16.18 16.61 -4.35
CA VAL A 238 14.82 16.78 -4.83
C VAL A 238 14.70 16.24 -6.24
N ASN A 239 13.97 15.13 -6.37
CA ASN A 239 13.57 14.61 -7.67
C ASN A 239 12.46 15.51 -8.24
N TYR A 240 12.86 16.59 -8.90
CA TYR A 240 11.93 17.60 -9.41
C TYR A 240 10.92 17.04 -10.43
N LYS A 241 11.32 16.02 -11.20
CA LYS A 241 10.42 15.26 -12.08
C LYS A 241 9.30 14.61 -11.28
N GLU A 242 9.65 14.01 -10.15
CA GLU A 242 8.70 13.32 -9.27
C GLU A 242 7.72 14.27 -8.59
N ILE A 243 8.18 15.44 -8.13
CA ILE A 243 7.27 16.48 -7.61
C ILE A 243 6.27 16.90 -8.69
N ALA A 244 6.74 17.14 -9.92
CA ALA A 244 5.88 17.55 -11.02
C ALA A 244 4.86 16.46 -11.41
N CYS A 245 5.30 15.20 -11.49
CA CYS A 245 4.40 14.06 -11.74
C CYS A 245 3.39 13.87 -10.62
N THR A 246 3.81 13.99 -9.36
CA THR A 246 2.92 13.86 -8.18
C THR A 246 1.85 14.96 -8.19
N HIS A 247 2.25 16.19 -8.52
CA HIS A 247 1.32 17.31 -8.71
C HIS A 247 0.31 17.02 -9.82
N ALA A 248 0.78 16.58 -10.98
CA ALA A 248 -0.07 16.28 -12.13
C ALA A 248 -1.07 15.14 -11.81
N ALA A 249 -0.60 14.07 -11.16
CA ALA A 249 -1.45 12.94 -10.75
C ALA A 249 -2.53 13.39 -9.77
N ARG A 250 -2.15 14.18 -8.77
CA ARG A 250 -3.09 14.74 -7.79
C ARG A 250 -4.11 15.67 -8.45
N ALA A 251 -3.67 16.55 -9.34
CA ALA A 251 -4.57 17.41 -10.10
C ALA A 251 -5.58 16.58 -10.93
N GLY A 252 -5.16 15.45 -11.52
CA GLY A 252 -6.05 14.54 -12.24
C GLY A 252 -7.11 13.90 -11.35
N ILE A 253 -6.74 13.49 -10.13
CA ILE A 253 -7.68 12.93 -9.15
C ILE A 253 -8.68 14.00 -8.69
N ASP A 254 -8.18 15.19 -8.33
CA ASP A 254 -9.01 16.27 -7.81
C ASP A 254 -9.96 16.81 -8.90
N TYR A 255 -9.54 16.81 -10.16
CA TYR A 255 -10.36 17.14 -11.33
C TYR A 255 -11.59 16.23 -11.49
N VAL A 256 -11.46 14.95 -11.17
CA VAL A 256 -12.59 14.01 -11.22
C VAL A 256 -13.47 14.17 -9.99
N ARG A 257 -12.87 14.40 -8.82
CA ARG A 257 -13.60 14.59 -7.56
C ARG A 257 -14.48 15.84 -7.55
N SER A 258 -14.04 16.92 -8.21
CA SER A 258 -14.83 18.16 -8.25
C SER A 258 -16.15 17.98 -8.99
N GLY A 259 -16.27 17.00 -9.90
CA GLY A 259 -17.41 16.84 -10.81
C GLY A 259 -17.50 17.94 -11.88
N ASP A 260 -16.95 19.12 -11.60
CA ASP A 260 -16.81 20.23 -12.53
C ASP A 260 -15.55 20.07 -13.38
N TYR A 261 -15.76 19.68 -14.64
CA TYR A 261 -14.73 19.54 -15.66
C TYR A 261 -14.23 20.91 -16.15
N GLY A 262 -13.56 21.65 -15.26
CA GLY A 262 -12.93 22.93 -15.57
C GLY A 262 -11.74 22.81 -16.55
N PRO A 263 -11.10 23.94 -16.90
CA PRO A 263 -9.88 23.90 -17.70
C PRO A 263 -8.73 23.23 -16.91
N ILE A 264 -7.99 22.35 -17.58
CA ILE A 264 -6.73 21.81 -17.04
C ILE A 264 -5.71 22.96 -17.01
N SER A 265 -4.93 23.03 -15.94
CA SER A 265 -3.94 24.09 -15.77
C SER A 265 -2.97 24.14 -16.97
N PRO A 266 -2.69 25.32 -17.55
CA PRO A 266 -1.84 25.45 -18.74
C PRO A 266 -0.45 24.82 -18.59
N HIS A 267 0.11 24.78 -17.38
CA HIS A 267 1.41 24.14 -17.16
C HIS A 267 1.34 22.62 -17.26
N ILE A 268 0.24 21.97 -16.90
CA ILE A 268 0.07 20.54 -17.13
C ILE A 268 -0.13 20.28 -18.63
N VAL A 269 -0.97 21.09 -19.28
CA VAL A 269 -1.29 20.95 -20.72
C VAL A 269 -0.06 21.21 -21.59
N GLY A 270 0.80 22.16 -21.20
CA GLY A 270 1.99 22.53 -21.94
C GLY A 270 3.06 21.43 -22.01
N PHE A 271 2.93 20.36 -21.22
CA PHE A 271 3.94 19.30 -21.11
C PHE A 271 3.33 17.90 -21.29
N PRO A 272 3.62 17.18 -22.40
CA PRO A 272 3.01 15.89 -22.70
C PRO A 272 3.13 14.84 -21.59
N MET A 273 4.29 14.77 -20.92
CA MET A 273 4.50 13.85 -19.80
C MET A 273 3.56 14.14 -18.62
N LEU A 274 3.40 15.41 -18.24
CA LEU A 274 2.51 15.79 -17.13
C LEU A 274 1.06 15.60 -17.51
N LEU A 275 0.69 15.92 -18.75
CA LEU A 275 -0.64 15.66 -19.28
C LEU A 275 -0.99 14.18 -19.26
N ASN A 276 -0.05 13.29 -19.63
CA ASN A 276 -0.23 11.85 -19.56
C ASN A 276 -0.44 11.37 -18.12
N VAL A 277 0.37 11.85 -17.18
CA VAL A 277 0.24 11.53 -15.75
C VAL A 277 -1.09 12.02 -15.18
N PHE A 278 -1.51 13.25 -15.53
CA PHE A 278 -2.81 13.80 -15.17
C PHE A 278 -3.95 12.94 -15.71
N ASN A 279 -3.92 12.61 -16.99
CA ASN A 279 -4.97 11.83 -17.66
C ASN A 279 -5.04 10.41 -17.08
N MET A 280 -3.90 9.81 -16.77
CA MET A 280 -3.81 8.49 -16.15
C MET A 280 -4.48 8.49 -14.77
N ALA A 281 -4.10 9.42 -13.90
CA ALA A 281 -4.66 9.52 -12.55
C ALA A 281 -6.15 9.89 -12.55
N ALA A 282 -6.58 10.75 -13.47
CA ALA A 282 -8.00 11.03 -13.70
C ALA A 282 -8.76 9.78 -14.16
N SER A 283 -8.19 8.98 -15.05
CA SER A 283 -8.85 7.77 -15.56
C SER A 283 -8.98 6.71 -14.48
N LEU A 284 -7.94 6.50 -13.66
CA LEU A 284 -8.01 5.67 -12.45
C LEU A 284 -9.13 6.13 -11.51
N LYS A 285 -9.23 7.45 -11.27
CA LYS A 285 -10.27 7.97 -10.37
C LYS A 285 -11.68 7.81 -10.92
N ARG A 286 -11.88 7.97 -12.24
CA ARG A 286 -13.17 7.70 -12.89
C ARG A 286 -13.55 6.24 -12.78
N TYR A 287 -12.59 5.34 -12.99
CA TYR A 287 -12.81 3.90 -12.83
C TYR A 287 -13.29 3.57 -11.41
N GLU A 288 -12.63 4.12 -10.39
CA GLU A 288 -13.03 3.96 -8.98
C GLU A 288 -14.45 4.45 -8.71
N VAL A 289 -14.81 5.66 -9.17
CA VAL A 289 -16.16 6.23 -9.01
C VAL A 289 -17.21 5.37 -9.71
N ASN A 290 -16.93 4.91 -10.93
CA ASN A 290 -17.86 4.07 -11.68
C ASN A 290 -18.06 2.70 -11.03
N LYS A 291 -17.00 2.07 -10.52
CA LYS A 291 -17.09 0.80 -9.79
C LYS A 291 -17.99 0.93 -8.55
N ASN A 292 -17.85 2.01 -7.79
CA ASN A 292 -18.66 2.26 -6.59
C ASN A 292 -20.13 2.58 -6.89
N ASN A 293 -20.47 3.06 -8.08
CA ASN A 293 -21.86 3.31 -8.48
C ASN A 293 -22.59 2.04 -8.95
N LEU A 294 -21.86 0.96 -9.23
CA LEU A 294 -22.41 -0.32 -9.71
C LEU A 294 -22.64 -1.34 -8.59
N MET A 295 -22.12 -1.09 -7.39
CA MET A 295 -22.32 -1.90 -6.18
C MET A 295 -23.46 -1.32 -5.33
#